data_AF-A0AAW2T752-F1
#
_entry.id   AF-A0AAW2T752-F1
#
_cell.length_a   1.000
_cell.length_b   1.000
_cell.length_c   1.000
_cell.angle_alpha   90.00
_cell.angle_beta   90.00
_cell.angle_gamma   90.00
#
_symmetry.space_group_name_H-M   'P 1'
#
loop_
_entity.id
_entity.type
_entity.pdbx_description
1 polymer ?
#
loop_
_entity_poly.entity_id
_entity_poly.type
_entity_poly.pdbx_seq_one_letter_code
_entity_poly.pdbx_strand_id
1 'polypeptide(L)'
;MKEKVAEAILNHRVTRTTKREHTEYLVKWKGCNSEENTWERVTNLKAFLPLVEAYLASHAPRTSLSQVGENVKGRPRTRPP
;
A
#
# COMPACT_ATOMS: atom_id res chain seq x y z
N MET A 1 10.40 9.61 20.57
CA MET A 1 9.91 8.68 19.53
C MET A 1 10.95 7.59 19.41
N LYS A 2 10.59 6.30 19.51
CA LYS A 2 11.59 5.23 19.37
C LYS A 2 12.06 5.22 17.91
N GLU A 3 13.31 5.58 17.70
CA GLU A 3 13.97 5.60 16.39
C GLU A 3 14.34 4.16 16.02
N LYS A 4 13.36 3.39 15.56
CA LYS A 4 13.60 2.07 14.96
C LYS A 4 13.71 2.25 13.44
N VAL A 5 14.76 1.70 12.84
CA VAL A 5 15.01 1.80 11.39
C VAL A 5 14.37 0.61 10.70
N ALA A 6 13.34 0.87 9.91
CA ALA A 6 12.74 -0.11 9.02
C ALA A 6 13.76 -0.49 7.92
N GLU A 7 14.08 -1.77 7.82
CA GLU A 7 14.99 -2.33 6.81
C GLU A 7 14.24 -2.62 5.52
N ALA A 8 13.10 -3.32 5.61
CA ALA A 8 12.30 -3.71 4.46
C ALA A 8 10.86 -4.04 4.86
N ILE A 9 9.93 -3.91 3.92
CA ILE A 9 8.59 -4.47 4.04
C ILE A 9 8.63 -5.90 3.52
N LEU A 10 8.27 -6.87 4.37
CA LEU A 10 8.25 -8.28 3.98
C LEU A 10 6.89 -8.71 3.46
N ASN A 11 5.83 -8.15 4.02
CA ASN A 11 4.47 -8.56 3.73
C ASN A 11 3.47 -7.43 3.99
N HIS A 12 2.27 -7.57 3.43
CA HIS A 12 1.15 -6.71 3.76
C HIS A 12 -0.14 -7.51 3.85
N ARG A 13 -1.05 -7.06 4.70
CA ARG A 13 -2.39 -7.63 4.81
C ARG A 13 -3.42 -6.52 4.94
N VAL A 14 -4.55 -6.72 4.28
CA VAL A 14 -5.71 -5.85 4.40
C VAL A 14 -6.71 -6.54 5.31
N THR A 15 -6.93 -5.96 6.49
CA THR A 15 -7.88 -6.47 7.46
C THR A 15 -9.18 -5.69 7.30
N ARG A 16 -10.21 -6.34 6.74
CA ARG A 16 -11.53 -5.75 6.57
C ARG A 16 -12.43 -6.17 7.73
N THR A 17 -12.72 -5.24 8.64
CA THR A 17 -13.73 -5.45 9.70
C THR A 17 -15.03 -4.74 9.34
N THR A 18 -16.14 -5.13 9.98
CA THR A 18 -17.51 -4.62 9.74
C THR A 18 -17.63 -3.10 9.87
N LYS A 19 -16.70 -2.46 10.61
CA LYS A 19 -16.69 -1.01 10.85
C LYS A 19 -15.65 -0.23 10.04
N ARG A 20 -14.52 -0.86 9.66
CA ARG A 20 -13.38 -0.20 9.00
C ARG A 20 -12.51 -1.21 8.25
N GLU A 21 -11.90 -0.79 7.16
CA GLU A 21 -10.76 -1.49 6.59
C GLU A 21 -9.46 -0.84 7.06
N HIS A 22 -8.48 -1.65 7.42
CA HIS A 22 -7.15 -1.17 7.77
C HIS A 22 -6.10 -2.05 7.09
N THR A 23 -5.09 -1.39 6.52
CA THR A 23 -3.94 -2.08 5.94
C THR A 23 -2.78 -2.05 6.92
N GLU A 24 -2.22 -3.23 7.15
CA GLU A 24 -1.06 -3.46 8.00
C GLU A 24 0.07 -4.02 7.14
N TYR A 25 1.30 -3.58 7.40
CA TYR A 25 2.48 -4.11 6.72
C TYR A 25 3.45 -4.68 7.74
N LEU A 26 4.03 -5.82 7.42
CA LEU A 26 5.06 -6.46 8.20
C LEU A 26 6.40 -5.80 7.91
N VAL A 27 6.90 -5.07 8.91
CA VAL A 27 8.17 -4.35 8.81
C VAL A 27 9.27 -5.22 9.40
N LYS A 28 10.34 -5.41 8.62
CA LYS A 28 11.60 -5.95 9.11
C LYS A 28 12.42 -4.81 9.68
N TRP A 29 12.85 -4.92 10.93
CA TRP A 29 13.68 -3.93 11.60
C TRP A 29 15.17 -4.29 11.44
N LYS A 30 16.01 -3.28 11.17
CA LYS A 30 17.45 -3.50 11.00
C LYS A 30 18.09 -3.95 12.31
N GLY A 31 18.81 -5.06 12.28
CA GLY A 31 19.47 -5.63 13.46
C GLY A 31 18.57 -6.46 14.38
N CYS A 32 17.31 -6.68 13.99
CA CYS A 32 16.38 -7.57 14.67
C CYS A 32 16.16 -8.84 13.85
N ASN A 33 15.96 -9.97 14.53
CA ASN A 33 15.61 -11.23 13.87
C ASN A 33 14.19 -11.17 13.28
N SER A 34 13.87 -12.10 12.37
CA SER A 34 12.54 -12.21 11.75
C SER A 34 11.39 -12.40 12.74
N GLU A 35 11.70 -12.82 13.97
CA GLU A 35 10.77 -12.99 15.08
C GLU A 35 10.37 -11.65 15.72
N GLU A 36 11.19 -10.60 15.56
CA GLU A 36 10.92 -9.24 16.02
C GLU A 36 10.19 -8.37 14.97
N ASN A 37 9.82 -8.96 13.82
CA ASN A 37 9.05 -8.25 12.81
C ASN A 37 7.67 -7.89 13.35
N THR A 38 7.29 -6.62 13.26
CA THR A 38 5.99 -6.14 13.75
C THR A 38 5.07 -5.72 12.60
N TRP A 39 3.77 -5.94 12.80
CA TRP A 39 2.74 -5.47 11.87
C TRP A 39 2.41 -4.01 12.18
N GLU A 40 2.88 -3.12 11.33
CA GLU A 40 2.68 -1.68 11.47
C GLU A 40 1.56 -1.19 10.56
N ARG A 41 0.75 -0.26 11.06
CA ARG A 41 -0.31 0.34 10.25
C ARG A 41 0.28 1.26 9.19
N VAL A 42 -0.42 1.40 8.06
CA VAL A 42 -0.05 2.37 7.01
C VAL A 42 0.20 3.78 7.57
N THR A 43 -0.57 4.20 8.58
CA THR A 43 -0.40 5.51 9.22
C THR A 43 0.93 5.66 9.97
N ASN A 44 1.45 4.58 10.56
CA ASN A 44 2.75 4.60 11.21
C ASN A 44 3.88 4.49 10.16
N LEU A 45 3.61 3.76 9.09
CA LEU A 45 4.50 3.65 7.94
C LEU A 45 4.49 4.86 7.02
N LYS A 46 3.67 5.87 7.28
CA LYS A 46 3.78 7.16 6.59
C LYS A 46 5.16 7.81 6.78
N ALA A 47 5.86 7.48 7.88
CA ALA A 47 7.25 7.88 8.06
C ALA A 47 8.23 7.12 7.15
N PHE A 48 7.83 5.94 6.67
CA PHE A 48 8.61 5.02 5.84
C PHE A 48 7.96 4.77 4.47
N LEU A 49 7.21 5.76 3.94
CA LEU A 49 6.57 5.69 2.63
C LEU A 49 7.47 5.19 1.51
N PRO A 50 8.75 5.62 1.36
CA PRO A 50 9.59 5.13 0.26
C PRO A 50 9.81 3.61 0.29
N LEU A 51 9.88 3.00 1.47
CA LEU A 51 10.00 1.53 1.60
C LEU A 51 8.71 0.82 1.21
N VAL A 52 7.57 1.37 1.65
CA VAL A 52 6.24 0.84 1.31
C VAL A 52 5.96 0.97 -0.17
N GLU A 53 6.32 2.11 -0.78
CA GLU A 53 6.15 2.37 -2.20
C GLU A 53 7.01 1.41 -3.05
N ALA A 54 8.27 1.19 -2.71
CA ALA A 54 9.13 0.22 -3.40
C ALA A 54 8.56 -1.22 -3.33
N TYR A 55 8.07 -1.60 -2.16
CA TYR A 55 7.41 -2.89 -1.97
C TYR A 55 6.11 -2.99 -2.78
N LEU A 56 5.25 -1.97 -2.73
CA LEU A 56 4.02 -1.91 -3.53
C LEU A 56 4.33 -1.89 -5.03
N ALA A 57 5.34 -1.18 -5.49
CA ALA A 57 5.71 -1.17 -6.90
C ALA A 57 6.07 -2.56 -7.42
N SER A 58 6.66 -3.41 -6.56
CA SER A 58 7.05 -4.78 -6.90
C SER A 58 5.95 -5.82 -6.64
N HIS A 59 5.11 -5.60 -5.62
CA HIS A 59 4.10 -6.56 -5.14
C HIS A 59 2.65 -6.14 -5.42
N ALA A 60 2.38 -4.98 -6.01
CA ALA A 60 1.03 -4.54 -6.29
C ALA A 60 0.40 -5.45 -7.35
N PRO A 61 -0.75 -6.09 -7.05
CA PRO A 61 -1.57 -6.71 -8.09
C PRO A 61 -2.33 -5.59 -8.81
N ARG A 62 -1.68 -4.74 -9.62
CA ARG A 62 -2.30 -3.77 -10.56
C ARG A 62 -3.48 -2.90 -10.03
N THR A 63 -3.70 -2.83 -8.72
CA THR A 63 -4.93 -2.28 -8.15
C THR A 63 -4.59 -1.06 -7.32
N SER A 64 -5.13 0.08 -7.78
CA SER A 64 -5.27 1.35 -7.05
C SER A 64 -4.15 2.39 -7.14
N LEU A 65 -3.56 2.60 -8.33
CA LEU A 65 -3.00 3.92 -8.69
C LEU A 65 -3.39 4.36 -10.10
N SER A 66 -4.62 4.09 -10.54
CA SER A 66 -5.09 4.50 -11.88
C SER A 66 -6.55 4.95 -11.95
N GLN A 67 -7.20 5.37 -10.85
CA GLN A 67 -8.50 6.07 -10.94
C GLN A 67 -8.41 7.58 -10.71
N VAL A 68 -7.23 8.16 -10.94
CA VAL A 68 -7.06 9.60 -11.21
C VAL A 68 -6.22 9.69 -12.47
N GLY A 69 -6.83 10.15 -13.56
CA GLY A 69 -6.20 10.24 -14.89
C GLY A 69 -7.19 10.08 -16.04
N GLU A 70 -8.12 11.04 -16.13
CA GLU A 70 -8.67 11.61 -17.37
C GLU A 70 -8.86 10.69 -18.60
N ASN A 71 -10.12 10.40 -18.95
CA ASN A 71 -10.49 10.38 -20.36
C ASN A 71 -11.86 11.04 -20.56
N VAL A 72 -11.84 12.37 -20.50
CA VAL A 72 -12.85 13.23 -21.12
C VAL A 72 -12.76 13.08 -22.63
N LYS A 73 -13.35 12.02 -23.21
CA LYS A 73 -13.62 11.99 -24.65
C LYS A 73 -15.12 12.04 -24.86
N GLY A 74 -15.57 13.23 -25.27
CA GLY A 74 -16.94 13.60 -25.45
C GLY A 74 -17.74 12.68 -26.36
N ARG A 75 -19.06 12.76 -26.17
CA ARG A 75 -20.13 12.40 -27.12
C ARG A 75 -19.83 12.95 -28.55
N PRO A 76 -20.40 12.42 -29.66
CA PRO A 76 -21.79 11.93 -29.70
C PRO A 76 -22.12 10.71 -30.60
N ARG A 77 -23.31 10.17 -30.29
CA ARG A 77 -24.31 9.49 -31.13
C ARG A 77 -23.89 9.06 -32.54
N THR A 78 -24.05 7.77 -32.82
CA THR A 78 -24.64 7.30 -34.08
C THR A 78 -25.41 6.01 -33.83
N ARG A 79 -26.67 5.96 -34.28
CA ARG A 79 -27.49 4.76 -34.41
C ARG A 79 -27.60 4.50 -35.91
N PRO A 80 -27.00 3.43 -36.46
CA PRO A 80 -27.25 3.03 -37.84
C PRO A 80 -28.50 2.12 -37.91
N PRO A 81 -29.07 1.95 -39.12
CA PRO A 81 -30.47 1.56 -39.35
C PRO A 81 -30.82 0.12 -38.94
#